data_AF-A0A1V9X2W4-F1
#
_entry.id   AF-A0A1V9X2W4-F1
#
_cell.length_a   1.000
_cell.length_b   1.000
_cell.length_c   1.000
_cell.angle_alpha   90.00
_cell.angle_beta   90.00
_cell.angle_gamma   90.00
#
_symmetry.space_group_name_H-M   'P 1'
#
loop_
_entity.id
_entity.type
_entity.pdbx_description
1 polymer ?
#
loop_
_entity_poly.entity_id
_entity_poly.type
_entity_poly.pdbx_seq_one_letter_code
_entity_poly.pdbx_strand_id
1 'polypeptide(L)'
;DGHTNSEGFLYVEEQQHCRLDSLKRKGSSLRFLFSRSFDTCDARDYVIEEGTVHVIYASGAGPLKRADGLRITRAPHKGFQRTTILKIITEDTGLADDVKTLKFTNNKVQVPARDTTYWCKIFRFPPEFRRKQHVVQYEAVVTPGNEGVVHHMELFHCEVGVHEVLPDWNDDCKSPTKPVVLEKCKNVIAAWAMGAPPLRYPKQAGLPVGGQDYSSYVMLEVHFNNPDTRSDLVDSSGVQIYYTDQLRDHDIGILEVGLEYTDKMAVPPGQDAFDLTGYCISECTRASLPPSGIVVVAAQLHTHLAGVTVWVEHSRGGRSLGEIGRDNHYSTHFQEIRRLARPVSIQP
;
A
#
# COMPACT_ATOMS: atom_id res chain seq x y z
N ASP A 1 28.44 -5.32 -10.63
CA ASP A 1 28.12 -4.63 -9.37
C ASP A 1 28.79 -3.29 -9.31
N GLY A 2 28.23 -2.39 -8.52
CA GLY A 2 28.77 -1.06 -8.32
C GLY A 2 27.82 -0.18 -7.52
N HIS A 3 28.35 0.89 -6.93
CA HIS A 3 27.59 1.87 -6.19
C HIS A 3 27.74 3.26 -6.81
N THR A 4 26.86 4.18 -6.42
CA THR A 4 26.96 5.60 -6.82
C THR A 4 27.36 6.46 -5.62
N ASN A 5 28.19 7.48 -5.87
CA ASN A 5 28.39 8.54 -4.88
C ASN A 5 27.21 9.53 -4.85
N SER A 6 27.26 10.54 -3.97
CA SER A 6 26.24 11.58 -3.82
C SER A 6 26.02 12.45 -5.06
N GLU A 7 26.99 12.53 -5.97
CA GLU A 7 26.86 13.25 -7.24
C GLU A 7 26.26 12.39 -8.38
N GLY A 8 26.08 11.09 -8.10
CA GLY A 8 25.51 10.10 -9.01
C GLY A 8 26.53 9.46 -9.96
N PHE A 9 27.84 9.51 -9.65
CA PHE A 9 28.86 8.79 -10.41
C PHE A 9 28.91 7.33 -9.98
N LEU A 10 28.81 6.42 -10.95
CA LEU A 10 28.89 4.97 -10.78
C LEU A 10 30.35 4.52 -10.67
N TYR A 11 30.65 3.74 -9.64
CA TYR A 11 31.92 3.08 -9.43
C TYR A 11 31.72 1.57 -9.45
N VAL A 12 32.53 0.86 -10.24
CA VAL A 12 32.47 -0.60 -10.29
C VAL A 12 33.20 -1.17 -9.08
N GLU A 13 32.57 -2.12 -8.40
CA GLU A 13 33.15 -2.76 -7.22
C GLU A 13 33.93 -4.02 -7.58
N GLU A 14 35.01 -4.27 -6.84
CA GLU A 14 35.77 -5.53 -6.93
C GLU A 14 35.03 -6.68 -6.26
N GLN A 15 34.42 -6.42 -5.10
CA GLN A 15 33.57 -7.36 -4.39
C GLN A 15 32.16 -7.33 -4.98
N GLN A 16 31.65 -8.50 -5.39
CA GLN A 16 30.31 -8.64 -5.97
C GLN A 16 29.37 -9.26 -4.94
N HIS A 17 28.29 -8.55 -4.64
CA HIS A 17 27.21 -8.99 -3.75
C HIS A 17 25.97 -9.45 -4.54
N CYS A 18 25.79 -8.96 -5.77
CA CYS A 18 24.79 -9.42 -6.72
C CYS A 18 25.38 -10.49 -7.65
N ARG A 19 24.98 -11.74 -7.47
CA ARG A 19 25.41 -12.86 -8.31
C ARG A 19 24.48 -13.05 -9.49
N LEU A 20 24.98 -12.89 -10.71
CA LEU A 20 24.22 -13.18 -11.94
C LEU A 20 24.04 -14.70 -12.08
N ASP A 21 22.80 -15.17 -11.99
CA ASP A 21 22.46 -16.60 -12.09
C ASP A 21 22.08 -17.01 -13.52
N SER A 22 21.42 -16.13 -14.28
CA SER A 22 21.13 -16.42 -15.70
C SER A 22 20.98 -15.16 -16.56
N LEU A 23 21.29 -15.29 -17.85
CA LEU A 23 21.11 -14.24 -18.86
C LEU A 23 20.53 -14.88 -20.12
N LYS A 24 19.32 -14.47 -20.53
CA LYS A 24 18.59 -15.02 -21.67
C LYS A 24 18.11 -13.91 -22.58
N ARG A 25 18.40 -14.01 -23.88
CA ARG A 25 17.89 -13.09 -24.91
C ARG A 25 16.83 -13.78 -25.75
N LYS A 26 15.68 -13.13 -25.94
CA LYS A 26 14.61 -13.58 -26.84
C LYS A 26 14.14 -12.39 -27.68
N GLY A 27 14.51 -12.36 -28.96
CA GLY A 27 14.28 -11.21 -29.83
C GLY A 27 14.95 -9.94 -29.29
N SER A 28 14.18 -8.86 -29.16
CA SER A 28 14.63 -7.59 -28.56
C SER A 28 14.70 -7.62 -27.03
N SER A 29 14.13 -8.63 -26.38
CA SER A 29 14.09 -8.71 -24.92
C SER A 29 15.33 -9.39 -24.35
N LEU A 30 15.97 -8.75 -23.37
CA LEU A 30 17.01 -9.34 -22.54
C LEU A 30 16.44 -9.56 -21.13
N ARG A 31 16.52 -10.78 -20.63
CA ARG A 31 16.12 -11.14 -19.26
C ARG A 31 17.35 -11.62 -18.51
N PHE A 32 17.57 -11.07 -17.33
CA PHE A 32 18.61 -11.52 -16.42
C PHE A 32 17.99 -11.88 -15.07
N LEU A 33 18.55 -12.90 -14.44
CA LEU A 33 18.23 -13.33 -13.08
C LEU A 33 19.50 -13.19 -12.25
N PHE A 34 19.38 -12.59 -11.08
CA PHE A 34 20.46 -12.47 -10.13
C PHE A 34 19.95 -12.71 -8.71
N SER A 35 20.87 -13.04 -7.81
CA SER A 35 20.62 -13.23 -6.38
C SER A 35 21.51 -12.29 -5.56
N ARG A 36 21.00 -11.86 -4.40
CA ARG A 36 21.70 -10.99 -3.44
C ARG A 36 21.24 -11.36 -2.04
N SER A 37 22.15 -11.39 -1.08
CA SER A 37 21.77 -11.48 0.34
C SER A 37 20.96 -10.25 0.76
N PHE A 38 20.10 -10.40 1.77
CA PHE A 38 19.36 -9.26 2.32
C PHE A 38 20.28 -8.27 3.03
N ASP A 39 21.21 -8.81 3.82
CA ASP A 39 22.33 -8.10 4.41
C ASP A 39 23.63 -8.73 3.91
N THR A 40 24.53 -7.91 3.36
CA THR A 40 25.82 -8.34 2.79
C THR A 40 26.97 -8.14 3.78
N CYS A 41 26.70 -7.55 4.94
CA CYS A 41 27.66 -7.13 5.97
C CYS A 41 28.67 -6.06 5.49
N ASP A 42 28.53 -5.53 4.28
CA ASP A 42 29.25 -4.34 3.82
C ASP A 42 28.45 -3.09 4.22
N ALA A 43 29.05 -2.20 5.00
CA ALA A 43 28.39 -0.99 5.51
C ALA A 43 28.01 0.01 4.40
N ARG A 44 28.51 -0.17 3.18
CA ARG A 44 28.17 0.68 2.01
C ARG A 44 26.96 0.16 1.24
N ASP A 45 26.56 -1.08 1.51
CA ASP A 45 25.49 -1.75 0.81
C ASP A 45 24.12 -1.43 1.43
N TYR A 46 23.10 -1.40 0.59
CA TYR A 46 21.72 -1.26 1.06
C TYR A 46 21.26 -2.52 1.81
N VAL A 47 20.81 -2.38 3.06
CA VAL A 47 20.23 -3.50 3.81
C VAL A 47 18.77 -3.67 3.39
N ILE A 48 18.40 -4.85 2.89
CA ILE A 48 17.01 -5.17 2.57
C ILE A 48 16.34 -5.64 3.86
N GLU A 49 15.53 -4.76 4.44
CA GLU A 49 14.75 -5.02 5.64
C GLU A 49 13.24 -5.01 5.37
N GLU A 50 12.44 -5.25 6.41
CA GLU A 50 10.99 -5.11 6.32
C GLU A 50 10.64 -3.64 6.08
N GLY A 51 9.79 -3.38 5.09
CA GLY A 51 9.52 -2.01 4.68
C GLY A 51 9.41 -1.82 3.18
N THR A 52 9.33 -0.56 2.80
CA THR A 52 9.36 -0.10 1.43
C THR A 52 10.79 -0.14 0.91
N VAL A 53 10.96 -0.57 -0.33
CA VAL A 53 12.24 -0.51 -1.05
C VAL A 53 12.10 0.41 -2.25
N HIS A 54 13.04 1.35 -2.37
CA HIS A 54 13.13 2.29 -3.49
C HIS A 54 14.10 1.75 -4.55
N VAL A 55 13.55 1.17 -5.62
CA VAL A 55 14.33 0.62 -6.74
C VAL A 55 14.62 1.72 -7.75
N ILE A 56 15.89 2.06 -7.94
CA ILE A 56 16.31 3.10 -8.90
C ILE A 56 16.61 2.45 -10.25
N TYR A 57 16.22 3.11 -11.35
CA TYR A 57 16.56 2.66 -12.70
C TYR A 57 17.04 3.82 -13.57
N ALA A 58 17.88 3.50 -14.55
CA ALA A 58 18.34 4.43 -15.57
C ALA A 58 18.64 3.70 -16.88
N SER A 59 18.36 4.34 -18.00
CA SER A 59 18.65 3.82 -19.34
C SER A 59 19.03 4.95 -20.31
N GLY A 60 19.74 4.60 -21.38
CA GLY A 60 20.23 5.54 -22.38
C GLY A 60 20.79 4.85 -23.61
N ALA A 61 21.28 5.65 -24.57
CA ALA A 61 21.85 5.13 -25.80
C ALA A 61 23.11 4.32 -25.52
N GLY A 62 23.15 3.10 -26.08
CA GLY A 62 24.35 2.26 -26.11
C GLY A 62 25.14 2.41 -27.41
N PRO A 63 26.29 1.74 -27.54
CA PRO A 63 26.90 0.85 -26.55
C PRO A 63 27.69 1.61 -25.46
N LEU A 64 27.61 1.13 -24.21
CA LEU A 64 28.43 1.63 -23.09
C LEU A 64 29.82 0.99 -23.15
N LYS A 65 30.87 1.80 -23.33
CA LYS A 65 32.27 1.32 -23.38
C LYS A 65 32.86 1.06 -21.98
N ARG A 66 32.40 1.80 -20.96
CA ARG A 66 32.81 1.65 -19.55
C ARG A 66 31.64 2.05 -18.65
N ALA A 67 31.43 1.28 -17.58
CA ALA A 67 30.45 1.61 -16.54
C ALA A 67 31.02 2.59 -15.50
N ASP A 68 32.29 2.39 -15.14
CA ASP A 68 33.00 3.22 -14.17
C ASP A 68 33.13 4.69 -14.63
N GLY A 69 32.75 5.60 -13.74
CA GLY A 69 32.69 7.04 -13.95
C GLY A 69 31.44 7.54 -14.70
N LEU A 70 30.47 6.67 -14.99
CA LEU A 70 29.19 7.12 -15.57
C LEU A 70 28.38 7.92 -14.56
N ARG A 71 27.90 9.09 -14.96
CA ARG A 71 27.00 9.89 -14.13
C ARG A 71 25.54 9.49 -14.39
N ILE A 72 25.00 8.57 -13.60
CA ILE A 72 23.66 7.98 -13.75
C ILE A 72 22.56 9.06 -13.70
N THR A 73 22.75 10.12 -12.91
CA THR A 73 21.81 11.25 -12.83
C THR A 73 21.65 12.01 -14.14
N ARG A 74 22.58 11.86 -15.10
CA ARG A 74 22.48 12.43 -16.45
C ARG A 74 21.86 11.49 -17.48
N ALA A 75 21.44 10.29 -17.10
CA ALA A 75 20.74 9.39 -18.01
C ALA A 75 19.46 10.07 -18.55
N PRO A 76 19.18 9.91 -19.86
CA PRO A 76 18.00 10.50 -20.50
C PRO A 76 16.71 9.93 -19.92
N HIS A 77 16.68 8.63 -19.64
CA HIS A 77 15.59 7.98 -18.93
C HIS A 77 16.11 7.52 -17.58
N LYS A 78 15.48 7.99 -16.51
CA LYS A 78 15.80 7.61 -15.15
C LYS A 78 14.57 7.81 -14.28
N GLY A 79 14.53 7.09 -13.18
CA GLY A 79 13.47 7.21 -12.22
C GLY A 79 13.70 6.23 -11.09
N PHE A 80 12.67 6.06 -10.29
CA PHE A 80 12.64 5.02 -9.29
C PHE A 80 11.24 4.44 -9.21
N GLN A 81 11.13 3.24 -8.65
CA GLN A 81 9.88 2.59 -8.34
C GLN A 81 9.90 2.12 -6.89
N ARG A 82 8.76 2.20 -6.22
CA ARG A 82 8.60 1.68 -4.85
C ARG A 82 7.97 0.30 -4.89
N THR A 83 8.47 -0.58 -4.06
CA THR A 83 7.91 -1.93 -3.90
C THR A 83 8.28 -2.49 -2.53
N THR A 84 7.72 -3.64 -2.19
CA THR A 84 8.14 -4.42 -1.02
C THR A 84 8.86 -5.65 -1.53
N ILE A 85 10.11 -5.89 -1.11
CA ILE A 85 10.86 -7.09 -1.52
C ILE A 85 10.51 -8.27 -0.61
N LEU A 86 10.48 -8.05 0.71
CA LEU A 86 10.18 -9.06 1.70
C LEU A 86 8.66 -9.22 1.86
N LYS A 87 8.05 -10.03 1.00
CA LYS A 87 6.61 -10.31 1.03
C LYS A 87 6.34 -11.59 1.81
N ILE A 88 5.34 -11.55 2.68
CA ILE A 88 4.79 -12.76 3.30
C ILE A 88 3.88 -13.44 2.29
N ILE A 89 4.40 -14.48 1.65
CA ILE A 89 3.64 -15.31 0.71
C ILE A 89 2.97 -16.42 1.51
N THR A 90 1.64 -16.46 1.46
CA THR A 90 0.87 -17.56 2.04
C THR A 90 0.57 -18.61 0.99
N GLU A 91 0.52 -19.88 1.39
CA GLU A 91 0.00 -20.94 0.53
C GLU A 91 -1.43 -20.59 0.08
N ASP A 92 -1.67 -20.73 -1.22
CA ASP A 92 -3.02 -20.58 -1.75
C ASP A 92 -3.82 -21.84 -1.44
N THR A 93 -4.58 -21.79 -0.35
CA THR A 93 -5.49 -22.87 0.03
C THR A 93 -6.81 -22.86 -0.76
N GLY A 94 -6.93 -22.02 -1.79
CA GLY A 94 -8.20 -21.74 -2.45
C GLY A 94 -9.18 -20.96 -1.57
N LEU A 95 -10.27 -20.52 -2.20
CA LEU A 95 -11.46 -19.96 -1.54
C LEU A 95 -12.57 -21.01 -1.53
N ALA A 96 -13.49 -20.91 -0.58
CA ALA A 96 -14.65 -21.80 -0.52
C ALA A 96 -15.62 -21.55 -1.69
N ASP A 97 -16.39 -22.57 -2.07
CA ASP A 97 -17.25 -22.54 -3.28
C ASP A 97 -18.37 -21.49 -3.22
N ASP A 98 -18.78 -21.09 -2.01
CA ASP A 98 -19.80 -20.08 -1.76
C ASP A 98 -19.30 -18.63 -1.93
N VAL A 99 -17.98 -18.43 -2.05
CA VAL A 99 -17.37 -17.11 -2.17
C VAL A 99 -17.68 -16.49 -3.54
N LYS A 100 -18.25 -15.29 -3.50
CA LYS A 100 -18.59 -14.46 -4.66
C LYS A 100 -17.56 -13.35 -4.83
N THR A 101 -17.52 -12.76 -6.03
CA THR A 101 -16.65 -11.63 -6.35
C THR A 101 -17.45 -10.38 -6.67
N LEU A 102 -16.96 -9.21 -6.25
CA LEU A 102 -17.50 -7.91 -6.66
C LEU A 102 -16.33 -6.98 -7.05
N LYS A 103 -16.44 -6.34 -8.20
CA LYS A 103 -15.42 -5.43 -8.73
C LYS A 103 -15.87 -3.98 -8.62
N PHE A 104 -14.98 -3.14 -8.09
CA PHE A 104 -15.09 -1.69 -8.08
C PHE A 104 -14.00 -1.15 -8.98
N THR A 105 -14.34 -0.89 -10.25
CA THR A 105 -13.36 -0.47 -11.25
C THR A 105 -13.76 0.84 -11.93
N ASN A 106 -12.74 1.62 -12.27
CA ASN A 106 -12.91 2.74 -13.18
C ASN A 106 -13.44 2.28 -14.55
N ASN A 107 -13.92 3.22 -15.36
CA ASN A 107 -14.41 2.93 -16.70
C ASN A 107 -13.77 3.90 -17.68
N LYS A 108 -12.71 3.44 -18.35
CA LYS A 108 -12.00 4.18 -19.41
C LYS A 108 -11.64 5.61 -18.99
N VAL A 109 -11.10 5.77 -17.79
CA VAL A 109 -10.57 7.05 -17.31
C VAL A 109 -9.39 7.44 -18.20
N GLN A 110 -9.43 8.64 -18.76
CA GLN A 110 -8.28 9.24 -19.42
C GLN A 110 -7.32 9.71 -18.33
N VAL A 111 -6.21 9.01 -18.13
CA VAL A 111 -5.24 9.38 -17.08
C VAL A 111 -4.64 10.74 -17.43
N PRO A 112 -4.70 11.75 -16.55
CA PRO A 112 -4.14 13.06 -16.84
C PRO A 112 -2.63 13.02 -17.10
N ALA A 113 -2.19 13.85 -18.06
CA ALA A 113 -0.79 14.00 -18.47
C ALA A 113 0.01 14.86 -17.47
N ARG A 114 0.10 14.39 -16.22
CA ARG A 114 0.86 14.99 -15.12
C ARG A 114 1.39 13.90 -14.21
N ASP A 115 2.44 14.24 -13.45
CA ASP A 115 3.19 13.30 -12.63
C ASP A 115 2.31 12.47 -11.68
N THR A 116 1.44 13.13 -10.91
CA THR A 116 0.59 12.48 -9.91
C THR A 116 -0.88 12.85 -10.10
N THR A 117 -1.76 11.84 -10.11
CA THR A 117 -3.23 12.03 -10.08
C THR A 117 -3.87 11.06 -9.10
N TYR A 118 -4.78 11.54 -8.26
CA TYR A 118 -5.65 10.73 -7.42
C TYR A 118 -7.06 10.78 -8.02
N TRP A 119 -7.59 9.66 -8.46
CA TRP A 119 -8.88 9.60 -9.14
C TRP A 119 -9.92 8.92 -8.24
N CYS A 120 -11.01 9.62 -7.93
CA CYS A 120 -12.04 9.16 -7.02
C CYS A 120 -13.31 8.80 -7.79
N LYS A 121 -13.87 7.62 -7.53
CA LYS A 121 -15.15 7.19 -8.09
C LYS A 121 -16.06 6.57 -7.04
N ILE A 122 -17.31 7.00 -7.01
CA ILE A 122 -18.33 6.48 -6.09
C ILE A 122 -19.01 5.25 -6.70
N PHE A 123 -19.26 4.26 -5.85
CA PHE A 123 -20.01 3.06 -6.16
C PHE A 123 -21.04 2.78 -5.07
N ARG A 124 -21.96 1.87 -5.38
CA ARG A 124 -22.90 1.31 -4.42
C ARG A 124 -22.74 -0.20 -4.36
N PHE A 125 -22.77 -0.75 -3.16
CA PHE A 125 -22.94 -2.18 -2.98
C PHE A 125 -24.27 -2.64 -3.60
N PRO A 126 -24.31 -3.84 -4.21
CA PRO A 126 -25.53 -4.39 -4.77
C PRO A 126 -26.52 -4.84 -3.68
N PRO A 127 -27.81 -5.09 -4.00
CA PRO A 127 -28.88 -5.28 -3.03
C PRO A 127 -28.68 -6.42 -2.01
N GLU A 128 -27.86 -7.43 -2.34
CA GLU A 128 -27.53 -8.54 -1.43
C GLU A 128 -26.79 -8.08 -0.15
N PHE A 129 -26.08 -6.95 -0.21
CA PHE A 129 -25.42 -6.32 0.94
C PHE A 129 -26.40 -5.62 1.89
N ARG A 130 -27.72 -5.67 1.64
CA ARG A 130 -28.72 -5.37 2.69
C ARG A 130 -28.62 -6.34 3.86
N ARG A 131 -28.04 -7.53 3.65
CA ARG A 131 -27.64 -8.46 4.70
C ARG A 131 -26.13 -8.37 4.89
N LYS A 132 -25.69 -8.51 6.14
CA LYS A 132 -24.27 -8.59 6.48
C LYS A 132 -23.58 -9.68 5.65
N GLN A 133 -22.45 -9.33 5.06
CA GLN A 133 -21.53 -10.21 4.35
C GLN A 133 -20.17 -10.15 5.04
N HIS A 134 -19.32 -11.15 4.80
CA HIS A 134 -17.91 -11.10 5.14
C HIS A 134 -17.08 -10.97 3.87
N VAL A 135 -16.29 -9.91 3.75
CA VAL A 135 -15.17 -9.87 2.81
C VAL A 135 -14.05 -10.74 3.37
N VAL A 136 -13.58 -11.70 2.57
CA VAL A 136 -12.59 -12.71 2.99
C VAL A 136 -11.25 -12.54 2.27
N GLN A 137 -11.23 -11.80 1.17
CA GLN A 137 -10.04 -11.45 0.42
C GLN A 137 -10.33 -10.20 -0.43
N TYR A 138 -9.29 -9.45 -0.77
CA TYR A 138 -9.33 -8.48 -1.86
C TYR A 138 -8.02 -8.51 -2.66
N GLU A 139 -8.08 -8.00 -3.88
CA GLU A 139 -6.92 -7.86 -4.76
C GLU A 139 -7.12 -6.70 -5.77
N ALA A 140 -6.03 -6.34 -6.44
CA ALA A 140 -6.07 -5.36 -7.52
C ALA A 140 -6.56 -5.98 -8.84
N VAL A 141 -7.34 -5.19 -9.56
CA VAL A 141 -7.66 -5.39 -10.98
C VAL A 141 -6.96 -4.28 -11.74
N VAL A 142 -5.84 -4.58 -12.39
CA VAL A 142 -5.04 -3.59 -13.13
C VAL A 142 -5.28 -3.75 -14.63
N THR A 143 -5.51 -2.62 -15.32
CA THR A 143 -5.65 -2.59 -16.77
C THR A 143 -4.33 -3.03 -17.42
N PRO A 144 -4.33 -4.03 -18.31
CA PRO A 144 -3.11 -4.47 -18.98
C PRO A 144 -2.40 -3.33 -19.70
N GLY A 145 -1.10 -3.17 -19.44
CA GLY A 145 -0.27 -2.07 -19.95
C GLY A 145 -0.14 -0.87 -19.02
N ASN A 146 -0.98 -0.76 -17.98
CA ASN A 146 -0.93 0.31 -16.98
C ASN A 146 -0.27 -0.12 -15.66
N GLU A 147 0.33 -1.31 -15.58
CA GLU A 147 0.96 -1.85 -14.36
C GLU A 147 2.08 -0.95 -13.82
N GLY A 148 2.74 -0.19 -14.69
CA GLY A 148 3.75 0.79 -14.28
C GLY A 148 3.20 2.13 -13.79
N VAL A 149 1.91 2.40 -14.03
CA VAL A 149 1.26 3.70 -13.76
C VAL A 149 0.34 3.63 -12.55
N VAL A 150 -0.40 2.53 -12.37
CA VAL A 150 -1.27 2.33 -11.20
C VAL A 150 -0.39 2.03 -9.99
N HIS A 151 -0.21 3.02 -9.12
CA HIS A 151 0.77 2.95 -8.04
C HIS A 151 0.17 2.43 -6.72
N HIS A 152 -1.03 2.88 -6.36
CA HIS A 152 -1.83 2.30 -5.28
C HIS A 152 -3.34 2.52 -5.52
N MET A 153 -4.15 1.75 -4.81
CA MET A 153 -5.61 1.84 -4.84
C MET A 153 -6.18 1.61 -3.45
N GLU A 154 -7.19 2.40 -3.10
CA GLU A 154 -7.92 2.26 -1.84
C GLU A 154 -9.43 2.22 -2.12
N LEU A 155 -10.15 1.41 -1.36
CA LEU A 155 -11.61 1.35 -1.37
C LEU A 155 -12.10 1.76 0.00
N PHE A 156 -12.78 2.89 0.09
CA PHE A 156 -13.30 3.44 1.32
C PHE A 156 -14.80 3.20 1.46
N HIS A 157 -15.27 2.82 2.64
CA HIS A 157 -16.66 2.91 3.03
C HIS A 157 -17.02 4.36 3.39
N CYS A 158 -18.19 4.79 2.95
CA CYS A 158 -18.76 6.09 3.28
C CYS A 158 -19.69 5.98 4.49
N GLU A 159 -19.26 6.55 5.62
CA GLU A 159 -19.98 6.56 6.90
C GLU A 159 -21.07 7.64 6.90
N VAL A 160 -22.12 7.39 6.12
CA VAL A 160 -23.29 8.26 5.95
C VAL A 160 -24.57 7.57 6.43
N GLY A 161 -25.65 8.32 6.59
CA GLY A 161 -26.94 7.73 6.99
C GLY A 161 -27.41 6.68 5.98
N VAL A 162 -28.08 5.62 6.44
CA VAL A 162 -28.56 4.50 5.59
C VAL A 162 -29.47 4.98 4.45
N HIS A 163 -30.24 6.05 4.68
CA HIS A 163 -31.15 6.65 3.70
C HIS A 163 -30.54 7.87 2.99
N GLU A 164 -29.30 8.24 3.31
CA GLU A 164 -28.60 9.34 2.67
C GLU A 164 -28.25 8.95 1.23
N VAL A 165 -28.48 9.86 0.30
CA VAL A 165 -28.14 9.66 -1.11
C VAL A 165 -26.93 10.51 -1.43
N LEU A 166 -25.79 9.85 -1.65
CA LEU A 166 -24.58 10.56 -2.05
C LEU A 166 -24.64 10.97 -3.52
N PRO A 167 -24.08 12.14 -3.86
CA PRO A 167 -23.91 12.54 -5.25
C PRO A 167 -22.98 11.56 -5.96
N ASP A 168 -23.24 11.34 -7.25
CA ASP A 168 -22.29 10.63 -8.09
C ASP A 168 -21.00 11.45 -8.19
N TRP A 169 -19.86 10.75 -8.20
CA TRP A 169 -18.55 11.36 -8.37
C TRP A 169 -17.65 10.40 -9.14
N ASN A 170 -16.91 10.95 -10.10
CA ASN A 170 -15.95 10.24 -10.94
C ASN A 170 -14.97 11.25 -11.54
N ASP A 171 -14.07 11.77 -10.71
CA ASP A 171 -13.11 12.81 -11.09
C ASP A 171 -11.94 12.84 -10.08
N ASP A 172 -10.99 13.74 -10.29
CA ASP A 172 -9.86 14.00 -9.39
C ASP A 172 -10.32 14.19 -7.94
N CYS A 173 -9.74 13.40 -7.04
CA CYS A 173 -10.02 13.45 -5.60
C CYS A 173 -9.75 14.82 -4.98
N LYS A 174 -8.88 15.63 -5.61
CA LYS A 174 -8.48 16.97 -5.17
C LYS A 174 -9.20 18.09 -5.92
N SER A 175 -10.19 17.76 -6.75
CA SER A 175 -10.98 18.77 -7.45
C SER A 175 -11.70 19.70 -6.45
N PRO A 176 -11.67 21.02 -6.64
CA PRO A 176 -12.38 21.97 -5.77
C PRO A 176 -13.91 21.82 -5.86
N THR A 177 -14.42 21.09 -6.86
CA THR A 177 -15.85 20.79 -7.02
C THR A 177 -16.27 19.49 -6.33
N LYS A 178 -15.35 18.76 -5.68
CA LYS A 178 -15.66 17.53 -4.95
C LYS A 178 -16.67 17.84 -3.82
N PRO A 179 -17.83 17.16 -3.79
CA PRO A 179 -18.80 17.38 -2.72
C PRO A 179 -18.22 17.05 -1.35
N VAL A 180 -18.34 17.99 -0.41
CA VAL A 180 -17.81 17.89 0.97
C VAL A 180 -18.32 16.63 1.68
N VAL A 181 -19.54 16.16 1.39
CA VAL A 181 -20.09 14.94 1.98
C VAL A 181 -19.22 13.70 1.71
N LEU A 182 -18.44 13.68 0.62
CA LEU A 182 -17.54 12.57 0.29
C LEU A 182 -16.30 12.51 1.18
N GLU A 183 -16.02 13.52 2.00
CA GLU A 183 -14.99 13.46 3.05
C GLU A 183 -15.36 12.44 4.15
N LYS A 184 -16.63 12.02 4.22
CA LYS A 184 -17.06 10.91 5.09
C LYS A 184 -16.69 9.52 4.56
N CYS A 185 -16.14 9.42 3.34
CA CYS A 185 -15.62 8.19 2.76
C CYS A 185 -14.16 8.00 3.17
N LYS A 186 -13.94 7.54 4.40
CA LYS A 186 -12.60 7.45 5.01
C LYS A 186 -12.28 6.08 5.61
N ASN A 187 -13.28 5.22 5.82
CA ASN A 187 -13.09 3.93 6.45
C ASN A 187 -12.56 2.92 5.42
N VAL A 188 -11.31 2.47 5.55
CA VAL A 188 -10.64 1.63 4.56
C VAL A 188 -11.23 0.21 4.55
N ILE A 189 -11.79 -0.24 3.43
CA ILE A 189 -12.22 -1.64 3.22
C ILE A 189 -11.09 -2.48 2.62
N ALA A 190 -10.31 -1.87 1.72
CA ALA A 190 -9.20 -2.48 1.04
C ALA A 190 -8.17 -1.42 0.66
N ALA A 191 -6.88 -1.73 0.85
CA ALA A 191 -5.78 -0.93 0.32
C ALA A 191 -4.72 -1.84 -0.31
N TRP A 192 -4.27 -1.45 -1.50
CA TRP A 192 -3.32 -2.19 -2.33
C TRP A 192 -2.28 -1.22 -2.90
N ALA A 193 -1.02 -1.63 -2.93
CA ALA A 193 0.03 -0.92 -3.65
C ALA A 193 0.74 -1.81 -4.66
N MET A 194 1.50 -1.19 -5.56
CA MET A 194 2.20 -1.88 -6.63
C MET A 194 3.00 -3.11 -6.16
N GLY A 195 2.64 -4.25 -6.73
CA GLY A 195 3.28 -5.53 -6.45
C GLY A 195 2.74 -6.25 -5.21
N ALA A 196 1.83 -5.66 -4.44
CA ALA A 196 1.18 -6.36 -3.33
C ALA A 196 0.39 -7.57 -3.85
N PRO A 197 0.54 -8.75 -3.23
CA PRO A 197 -0.29 -9.91 -3.55
C PRO A 197 -1.73 -9.67 -3.05
N PRO A 198 -2.69 -10.53 -3.42
CA PRO A 198 -4.00 -10.54 -2.78
C PRO A 198 -3.89 -10.61 -1.26
N LEU A 199 -4.65 -9.79 -0.55
CA LEU A 199 -4.73 -9.88 0.91
C LEU A 199 -5.92 -10.77 1.29
N ARG A 200 -5.62 -11.93 1.89
CA ARG A 200 -6.61 -12.88 2.38
C ARG A 200 -6.72 -12.82 3.90
N TYR A 201 -7.93 -12.61 4.40
CA TYR A 201 -8.21 -12.62 5.84
C TYR A 201 -8.12 -14.05 6.42
N PRO A 202 -7.76 -14.20 7.70
CA PRO A 202 -7.68 -15.51 8.38
C PRO A 202 -8.98 -16.32 8.23
N LYS A 203 -8.88 -17.65 8.15
CA LYS A 203 -10.05 -18.53 7.91
C LYS A 203 -11.20 -18.33 8.91
N GLN A 204 -10.88 -17.94 10.13
CA GLN A 204 -11.81 -17.68 11.22
C GLN A 204 -12.40 -16.26 11.22
N ALA A 205 -11.95 -15.34 10.35
CA ALA A 205 -12.38 -13.94 10.37
C ALA A 205 -12.67 -13.37 8.98
N GLY A 206 -13.65 -12.48 8.90
CA GLY A 206 -13.99 -11.72 7.68
C GLY A 206 -14.37 -10.28 8.00
N LEU A 207 -14.13 -9.36 7.06
CA LEU A 207 -14.46 -7.94 7.25
C LEU A 207 -15.97 -7.78 7.04
N PRO A 208 -16.73 -7.35 8.07
CA PRO A 208 -18.17 -7.21 7.97
C PRO A 208 -18.52 -6.02 7.08
N VAL A 209 -19.33 -6.26 6.06
CA VAL A 209 -19.86 -5.22 5.17
C VAL A 209 -21.36 -5.45 4.94
N GLY A 210 -22.11 -4.37 4.75
CA GLY A 210 -23.55 -4.47 4.58
C GLY A 210 -24.33 -4.70 5.88
N GLY A 211 -25.65 -4.83 5.77
CA GLY A 211 -26.58 -4.88 6.90
C GLY A 211 -27.59 -3.72 6.87
N GLN A 212 -28.54 -3.73 7.82
CA GLN A 212 -29.62 -2.73 7.86
C GLN A 212 -29.11 -1.33 8.21
N ASP A 213 -28.09 -1.24 9.06
CA ASP A 213 -27.51 0.02 9.53
C ASP A 213 -26.22 0.41 8.78
N TYR A 214 -25.99 -0.17 7.61
CA TYR A 214 -24.77 0.00 6.82
C TYR A 214 -25.06 0.79 5.53
N SER A 215 -24.45 1.96 5.39
CA SER A 215 -24.48 2.73 4.14
C SER A 215 -23.95 1.89 2.98
N SER A 216 -24.66 1.89 1.85
CA SER A 216 -24.26 1.10 0.68
C SER A 216 -23.15 1.76 -0.15
N TYR A 217 -22.66 2.94 0.21
CA TYR A 217 -21.71 3.69 -0.61
C TYR A 217 -20.26 3.35 -0.28
N VAL A 218 -19.47 3.19 -1.35
CA VAL A 218 -18.01 3.10 -1.27
C VAL A 218 -17.37 4.02 -2.30
N MET A 219 -16.17 4.50 -2.00
CA MET A 219 -15.37 5.33 -2.88
C MET A 219 -14.09 4.58 -3.23
N LEU A 220 -13.86 4.34 -4.52
CA LEU A 220 -12.56 3.90 -5.02
C LEU A 220 -11.68 5.12 -5.24
N GLU A 221 -10.48 5.10 -4.69
CA GLU A 221 -9.40 6.01 -5.03
C GLU A 221 -8.30 5.25 -5.77
N VAL A 222 -7.91 5.72 -6.95
CA VAL A 222 -6.78 5.19 -7.72
C VAL A 222 -5.71 6.26 -7.85
N HIS A 223 -4.51 5.97 -7.35
CA HIS A 223 -3.37 6.85 -7.51
C HIS A 223 -2.54 6.43 -8.74
N PHE A 224 -2.53 7.31 -9.73
CA PHE A 224 -1.71 7.19 -10.93
C PHE A 224 -0.40 7.97 -10.74
N ASN A 225 0.71 7.26 -10.90
CA ASN A 225 2.05 7.83 -11.02
C ASN A 225 2.48 7.79 -12.50
N ASN A 226 2.43 8.93 -13.18
CA ASN A 226 2.68 9.10 -14.61
C ASN A 226 3.89 10.04 -14.84
N PRO A 227 5.12 9.62 -14.48
CA PRO A 227 6.31 10.47 -14.50
C PRO A 227 6.69 10.92 -15.92
N ASP A 228 6.36 10.12 -16.94
CA ASP A 228 6.58 10.46 -18.34
C ASP A 228 5.49 11.41 -18.89
N THR A 229 4.51 11.81 -18.07
CA THR A 229 3.40 12.71 -18.43
C THR A 229 2.65 12.27 -19.69
N ARG A 230 2.50 10.95 -19.86
CA ARG A 230 1.82 10.37 -21.02
C ARG A 230 0.36 10.77 -21.07
N SER A 231 -0.12 11.14 -22.25
CA SER A 231 -1.51 11.54 -22.50
C SER A 231 -2.33 10.47 -23.21
N ASP A 232 -1.75 9.32 -23.52
CA ASP A 232 -2.38 8.22 -24.28
C ASP A 232 -2.90 7.08 -23.39
N LEU A 233 -2.78 7.23 -22.07
CA LEU A 233 -3.16 6.23 -21.08
C LEU A 233 -4.66 6.26 -20.81
N VAL A 234 -5.31 5.11 -20.99
CA VAL A 234 -6.71 4.87 -20.64
C VAL A 234 -6.78 3.74 -19.63
N ASP A 235 -7.46 3.98 -18.52
CA ASP A 235 -7.46 3.08 -17.38
C ASP A 235 -8.87 2.69 -16.91
N SER A 236 -9.06 1.40 -16.62
CA SER A 236 -10.25 0.84 -15.96
C SER A 236 -9.87 0.01 -14.74
N SER A 237 -8.78 0.38 -14.06
CA SER A 237 -8.28 -0.35 -12.89
C SER A 237 -9.16 -0.11 -11.66
N GLY A 238 -9.00 -0.97 -10.66
CA GLY A 238 -9.70 -0.87 -9.40
C GLY A 238 -9.48 -2.08 -8.50
N VAL A 239 -10.42 -2.34 -7.60
CA VAL A 239 -10.32 -3.39 -6.59
C VAL A 239 -11.37 -4.47 -6.84
N GLN A 240 -10.98 -5.74 -6.68
CA GLN A 240 -11.90 -6.87 -6.56
C GLN A 240 -11.95 -7.33 -5.11
N ILE A 241 -13.15 -7.42 -4.56
CA ILE A 241 -13.38 -8.08 -3.27
C ILE A 241 -13.97 -9.47 -3.48
N TYR A 242 -13.66 -10.35 -2.54
CA TYR A 242 -14.21 -11.69 -2.42
C TYR A 242 -15.03 -11.76 -1.15
N TYR A 243 -16.30 -12.13 -1.23
CA TYR A 243 -17.23 -12.05 -0.12
C TYR A 243 -18.15 -13.27 -0.03
N THR A 244 -18.69 -13.51 1.16
CA THR A 244 -19.63 -14.61 1.44
C THR A 244 -20.71 -14.19 2.44
N ASP A 245 -21.88 -14.85 2.36
CA ASP A 245 -22.93 -14.79 3.38
C ASP A 245 -22.79 -15.87 4.47
N GLN A 246 -21.86 -16.82 4.29
CA GLN A 246 -21.43 -17.77 5.33
C GLN A 246 -20.44 -17.05 6.26
N LEU A 247 -20.99 -16.37 7.26
CA LEU A 247 -20.20 -15.58 8.21
C LEU A 247 -19.22 -16.48 8.96
N ARG A 248 -17.96 -16.05 9.00
CA ARG A 248 -16.89 -16.68 9.79
C ARG A 248 -17.10 -16.35 11.28
N ASP A 249 -16.39 -17.09 12.14
CA ASP A 249 -16.53 -17.01 13.60
C ASP A 249 -16.29 -15.59 14.17
N HIS A 250 -15.46 -14.80 13.49
CA HIS A 250 -15.07 -13.47 13.94
C HIS A 250 -15.25 -12.39 12.86
N ASP A 251 -15.65 -11.21 13.29
CA ASP A 251 -15.48 -9.99 12.50
C ASP A 251 -14.04 -9.51 12.63
N ILE A 252 -13.39 -9.19 11.51
CA ILE A 252 -12.17 -8.38 11.55
C ILE A 252 -12.54 -6.91 11.46
N GLY A 253 -11.83 -6.07 12.20
CA GLY A 253 -12.00 -4.61 12.17
C GLY A 253 -10.66 -3.92 11.99
N ILE A 254 -10.72 -2.60 11.80
CA ILE A 254 -9.55 -1.73 11.74
C ILE A 254 -9.47 -0.95 13.04
N LEU A 255 -8.31 -1.00 13.68
CA LEU A 255 -7.98 -0.18 14.84
C LEU A 255 -6.98 0.87 14.38
N GLU A 256 -7.41 2.12 14.33
CA GLU A 256 -6.51 3.25 14.08
C GLU A 256 -5.79 3.63 15.38
N VAL A 257 -4.46 3.64 15.32
CA VAL A 257 -3.60 4.10 16.43
C VAL A 257 -2.61 5.11 15.89
N GLY A 258 -2.35 6.16 16.67
CA GLY A 258 -1.43 7.21 16.25
C GLY A 258 -1.70 8.54 16.93
N LEU A 259 -1.38 9.60 16.22
CA LEU A 259 -1.58 10.98 16.66
C LEU A 259 -3.00 11.44 16.35
N GLU A 260 -3.56 12.21 17.27
CA GLU A 260 -4.83 12.90 17.02
C GLU A 260 -4.63 14.02 15.97
N TYR A 261 -5.63 14.24 15.12
CA TYR A 261 -5.63 15.28 14.09
C TYR A 261 -5.85 16.67 14.70
N THR A 262 -4.82 17.21 15.36
CA THR A 262 -4.85 18.53 16.00
C THR A 262 -3.58 19.33 15.71
N ASP A 263 -3.72 20.66 15.70
CA ASP A 263 -2.60 21.59 15.46
C ASP A 263 -1.55 21.61 16.58
N LYS A 264 -1.76 20.85 17.67
CA LYS A 264 -0.80 20.73 18.78
C LYS A 264 0.40 19.84 18.43
N MET A 265 0.26 19.01 17.39
CA MET A 265 1.29 18.10 16.92
C MET A 265 1.91 18.72 15.65
N ALA A 266 3.06 19.39 15.81
CA ALA A 266 3.69 20.14 14.72
C ALA A 266 5.15 19.70 14.52
N VAL A 267 5.55 19.62 13.24
CA VAL A 267 6.94 19.43 12.83
C VAL A 267 7.56 20.80 12.56
N PRO A 268 8.63 21.20 13.26
CA PRO A 268 9.31 22.45 12.96
C PRO A 268 9.87 22.48 11.52
N PRO A 269 9.88 23.64 10.84
CA PRO A 269 10.42 23.73 9.50
C PRO A 269 11.95 23.49 9.49
N GLY A 270 12.45 22.85 8.42
CA GLY A 270 13.88 22.65 8.18
C GLY A 270 14.55 21.58 9.06
N GLN A 271 13.77 20.70 9.69
CA GLN A 271 14.33 19.55 10.40
C GLN A 271 14.63 18.41 9.42
N ASP A 272 15.82 17.82 9.51
CA ASP A 272 16.19 16.63 8.74
C ASP A 272 15.41 15.39 9.25
N ALA A 273 15.17 15.31 10.55
CA ALA A 273 14.34 14.29 11.21
C ALA A 273 13.69 14.86 12.47
N PHE A 274 12.42 14.52 12.70
CA PHE A 274 11.68 14.92 13.89
C PHE A 274 10.60 13.89 14.22
N ASP A 275 10.64 13.34 15.42
CA ASP A 275 9.70 12.30 15.83
C ASP A 275 8.42 12.92 16.40
N LEU A 276 7.28 12.40 15.94
CA LEU A 276 5.98 12.59 16.58
C LEU A 276 5.45 11.24 17.03
N THR A 277 5.06 11.12 18.30
CA THR A 277 4.63 9.86 18.91
C THR A 277 3.21 9.97 19.46
N GLY A 278 2.33 9.08 19.01
CA GLY A 278 1.00 8.87 19.57
C GLY A 278 0.92 7.60 20.41
N TYR A 279 -0.07 7.51 21.31
CA TYR A 279 -0.20 6.39 22.25
C TYR A 279 -1.64 5.91 22.35
N CYS A 280 -1.83 4.58 22.29
CA CYS A 280 -3.01 3.92 22.84
C CYS A 280 -2.66 3.42 24.25
N ILE A 281 -3.02 4.19 25.28
CA ILE A 281 -2.63 3.90 26.66
C ILE A 281 -3.41 2.73 27.26
N SER A 282 -2.92 2.20 28.38
CA SER A 282 -3.51 1.03 29.06
C SER A 282 -4.97 1.23 29.47
N GLU A 283 -5.36 2.47 29.79
CA GLU A 283 -6.71 2.85 30.17
C GLU A 283 -7.65 2.77 28.97
N CYS A 284 -7.17 3.10 27.77
CA CYS A 284 -7.93 3.01 26.52
C CYS A 284 -8.14 1.55 26.12
N THR A 285 -7.08 0.75 26.13
CA THR A 285 -7.18 -0.70 25.85
C THR A 285 -8.08 -1.40 26.88
N ARG A 286 -7.98 -1.04 28.16
CA ARG A 286 -8.86 -1.56 29.22
C ARG A 286 -10.34 -1.23 29.03
N ALA A 287 -10.63 -0.02 28.54
CA ALA A 287 -11.99 0.45 28.34
C ALA A 287 -12.62 -0.08 27.05
N SER A 288 -11.82 -0.28 25.99
CA SER A 288 -12.33 -0.51 24.64
C SER A 288 -12.15 -1.94 24.13
N LEU A 289 -11.20 -2.72 24.65
CA LEU A 289 -10.97 -4.10 24.22
C LEU A 289 -11.79 -5.10 25.04
N PRO A 290 -12.24 -6.21 24.44
CA PRO A 290 -12.92 -7.27 25.17
C PRO A 290 -11.95 -7.96 26.16
N PRO A 291 -12.46 -8.64 27.21
CA PRO A 291 -11.62 -9.36 28.17
C PRO A 291 -10.68 -10.41 27.56
N SER A 292 -11.02 -10.95 26.39
CA SER A 292 -10.19 -11.90 25.64
C SER A 292 -9.08 -11.21 24.81
N GLY A 293 -9.10 -9.89 24.72
CA GLY A 293 -8.26 -9.11 23.83
C GLY A 293 -8.63 -9.26 22.36
N ILE A 294 -7.76 -8.74 21.50
CA ILE A 294 -7.83 -8.83 20.04
C ILE A 294 -6.55 -9.48 19.48
N VAL A 295 -6.62 -9.88 18.21
CA VAL A 295 -5.48 -10.41 17.47
C VAL A 295 -5.26 -9.55 16.22
N VAL A 296 -4.13 -8.85 16.18
CA VAL A 296 -3.69 -8.07 15.04
C VAL A 296 -3.02 -9.01 14.04
N VAL A 297 -3.46 -8.99 12.80
CA VAL A 297 -2.96 -9.89 11.72
C VAL A 297 -2.36 -9.15 10.54
N ALA A 298 -2.57 -7.84 10.47
CA ALA A 298 -2.05 -6.96 9.43
C ALA A 298 -1.92 -5.52 9.97
N ALA A 299 -1.10 -4.71 9.32
CA ALA A 299 -0.92 -3.30 9.62
C ALA A 299 -0.78 -2.48 8.33
N GLN A 300 -1.30 -1.25 8.35
CA GLN A 300 -1.06 -0.23 7.34
C GLN A 300 -0.43 0.97 8.03
N LEU A 301 0.67 1.48 7.49
CA LEU A 301 1.35 2.68 7.99
C LEU A 301 0.91 3.88 7.15
N HIS A 302 0.62 5.00 7.80
CA HIS A 302 0.08 6.18 7.14
C HIS A 302 0.67 7.48 7.70
N THR A 303 1.12 8.36 6.80
CA THR A 303 1.42 9.77 7.11
C THR A 303 1.05 10.66 5.92
N HIS A 304 1.16 11.98 6.13
CA HIS A 304 1.20 12.96 5.03
C HIS A 304 2.63 13.19 4.54
N LEU A 305 2.79 14.08 3.55
CA LEU A 305 3.98 14.28 2.70
C LEU A 305 5.35 14.35 3.39
N ALA A 306 5.42 14.73 4.66
CA ALA A 306 6.68 14.86 5.39
C ALA A 306 7.16 13.56 6.08
N GLY A 307 6.34 12.52 6.13
CA GLY A 307 6.72 11.28 6.80
C GLY A 307 7.68 10.42 5.97
N VAL A 308 8.74 9.96 6.61
CA VAL A 308 9.84 9.18 6.01
C VAL A 308 10.11 7.86 6.72
N THR A 309 9.66 7.73 7.97
CA THR A 309 9.80 6.53 8.78
C THR A 309 8.58 6.40 9.69
N VAL A 310 8.06 5.19 9.82
CA VAL A 310 6.91 4.89 10.70
C VAL A 310 7.12 3.54 11.35
N TRP A 311 6.83 3.44 12.64
CA TRP A 311 6.79 2.16 13.35
C TRP A 311 5.71 2.18 14.43
N VAL A 312 5.25 0.99 14.81
CA VAL A 312 4.27 0.78 15.87
C VAL A 312 4.83 -0.28 16.81
N GLU A 313 4.92 0.04 18.10
CA GLU A 313 5.38 -0.87 19.14
C GLU A 313 4.24 -1.28 20.06
N HIS A 314 4.19 -2.55 20.44
CA HIS A 314 3.33 -3.04 21.51
C HIS A 314 4.10 -3.10 22.82
N SER A 315 3.60 -2.46 23.88
CA SER A 315 4.21 -2.48 25.20
C SER A 315 3.25 -2.97 26.28
N ARG A 316 3.79 -3.54 27.36
CA ARG A 316 3.04 -3.96 28.55
C ARG A 316 3.88 -3.77 29.80
N GLY A 317 3.31 -3.10 30.81
CA GLY A 317 4.00 -2.86 32.09
C GLY A 317 5.32 -2.12 31.93
N GLY A 318 5.40 -1.18 30.98
CA GLY A 318 6.61 -0.40 30.69
C GLY A 318 7.70 -1.16 29.91
N ARG A 319 7.41 -2.34 29.37
CA ARG A 319 8.35 -3.12 28.54
C ARG A 319 7.81 -3.29 27.13
N SER A 320 8.69 -3.12 26.14
CA SER A 320 8.40 -3.49 24.76
C SER A 320 8.21 -5.00 24.64
N LEU A 321 7.15 -5.40 23.93
CA LEU A 321 6.85 -6.77 23.53
C LEU A 321 7.19 -7.03 22.05
N GLY A 322 7.70 -6.00 21.36
CA GLY A 322 8.04 -6.03 19.94
C GLY A 322 7.23 -5.06 19.09
N GLU A 323 7.68 -4.90 17.86
CA GLU A 323 7.05 -4.06 16.85
C GLU A 323 5.92 -4.82 16.15
N ILE A 324 4.81 -4.12 15.91
CA ILE A 324 3.69 -4.61 15.10
C ILE A 324 3.98 -4.33 13.62
N GLY A 325 4.62 -3.21 13.31
CA GLY A 325 5.04 -2.88 11.94
C GLY A 325 6.07 -1.77 11.95
N ARG A 326 6.99 -1.81 10.99
CA ARG A 326 8.05 -0.82 10.80
C ARG A 326 8.33 -0.62 9.32
N ASP A 327 8.63 0.62 8.97
CA ASP A 327 9.12 0.98 7.64
C ASP A 327 10.06 2.18 7.77
N ASN A 328 11.37 1.91 7.74
CA ASN A 328 12.42 2.94 7.80
C ASN A 328 12.53 3.74 6.50
N HIS A 329 11.92 3.26 5.43
CA HIS A 329 11.94 3.85 4.10
C HIS A 329 10.51 4.18 3.64
N TYR A 330 9.64 4.49 4.59
CA TYR A 330 8.25 4.78 4.33
C TYR A 330 8.12 5.89 3.28
N SER A 331 7.10 5.77 2.43
CA SER A 331 6.71 6.84 1.53
C SER A 331 5.20 6.93 1.48
N THR A 332 4.70 8.16 1.62
CA THR A 332 3.27 8.50 1.54
C THR A 332 2.64 8.12 0.21
N HIS A 333 3.45 8.01 -0.84
CA HIS A 333 2.98 7.60 -2.15
C HIS A 333 2.78 6.08 -2.27
N PHE A 334 3.34 5.27 -1.38
CA PHE A 334 3.32 3.80 -1.41
C PHE A 334 2.78 3.25 -0.09
N GLN A 335 1.46 3.07 -0.05
CA GLN A 335 0.74 2.62 1.14
C GLN A 335 -0.01 1.34 0.83
N GLU A 336 0.28 0.29 1.59
CA GLU A 336 -0.37 -1.02 1.48
C GLU A 336 -0.69 -1.56 2.87
N ILE A 337 -1.69 -2.45 2.94
CA ILE A 337 -1.90 -3.28 4.12
C ILE A 337 -0.93 -4.46 4.04
N ARG A 338 -0.02 -4.55 5.02
CA ARG A 338 0.93 -5.64 5.13
C ARG A 338 0.44 -6.65 6.16
N ARG A 339 0.42 -7.92 5.77
CA ARG A 339 0.18 -9.01 6.72
C ARG A 339 1.34 -9.08 7.71
N LEU A 340 1.07 -9.38 8.97
CA LEU A 340 2.13 -9.64 9.94
C LEU A 340 2.70 -11.03 9.74
N ALA A 341 4.02 -11.17 9.89
CA ALA A 341 4.68 -12.48 9.87
C ALA A 341 4.15 -13.40 10.98
N ARG A 342 3.80 -12.80 12.12
CA ARG A 342 3.16 -13.47 13.26
C ARG A 342 2.03 -12.59 13.77
N PRO A 343 0.82 -13.14 13.96
CA PRO A 343 -0.26 -12.41 14.62
C PRO A 343 0.15 -11.95 16.02
N VAL A 344 -0.28 -10.75 16.41
CA VAL A 344 0.04 -10.15 17.72
C VAL A 344 -1.24 -10.09 18.55
N SER A 345 -1.23 -10.69 19.75
CA SER A 345 -2.34 -10.56 20.69
C SER A 345 -2.16 -9.31 21.54
N ILE A 346 -3.20 -8.47 21.59
CA ILE A 346 -3.27 -7.28 22.45
C ILE A 346 -4.40 -7.52 23.44
N GLN A 347 -4.12 -7.32 24.73
CA GLN A 347 -5.09 -7.50 25.81
C GLN A 347 -5.47 -6.15 26.42
N PRO A 348 -6.57 -6.09 27.19
CA PRO A 348 -6.93 -4.94 28.02
C PRO A 348 -5.85 -4.48 29.02
#